data_AF-A0A3Q3C740-F1
#
_entry.id   AF-A0A3Q3C740-F1
#
_cell.length_a   1.000
_cell.length_b   1.000
_cell.length_c   1.000
_cell.angle_alpha   90.00
_cell.angle_beta   90.00
_cell.angle_gamma   90.00
#
_symmetry.space_group_name_H-M   'P 1'
#
loop_
_entity.id
_entity.type
_entity.pdbx_description
1 polymer ?
#
loop_
_entity_poly.entity_id
_entity_poly.type
_entity_poly.pdbx_seq_one_letter_code
_entity_poly.pdbx_strand_id
1 'polypeptide(L)'
;RPSYNNHLQNDLLKSHCVDQGPVPGNIPILHGYGEIIIGGIASHNYNSDRCLVDPGSGSSPTLQDCPLAKTNELHMHWDFKQELAIINKATNRCLEIAQGANFYYKLIIQQCSGQSWRIEHHKFLVQSLT
;
A
#
# COMPACT_ATOMS: atom_id res chain seq x y z
N ARG A 1 25.20 5.81 -2.79
CA ARG A 1 24.45 5.18 -1.68
C ARG A 1 23.60 4.08 -2.28
N PRO A 2 23.54 2.85 -1.73
CA PRO A 2 22.61 1.84 -2.23
C PRO A 2 21.18 2.38 -2.11
N SER A 3 20.40 2.34 -3.18
CA SER A 3 18.95 2.53 -3.12
C SER A 3 18.34 1.23 -2.62
N TYR A 4 17.57 1.31 -1.55
CA TYR A 4 16.82 0.18 -1.01
C TYR A 4 15.37 0.35 -1.41
N ASN A 5 14.79 -0.70 -2.00
CA ASN A 5 13.37 -0.71 -2.33
C ASN A 5 12.65 -1.49 -1.25
N ASN A 6 11.59 -0.89 -0.71
CA ASN A 6 10.84 -1.43 0.40
C ASN A 6 9.55 -2.04 -0.15
N HIS A 7 9.24 -3.27 0.22
CA HIS A 7 8.05 -3.99 -0.25
C HIS A 7 7.11 -4.21 0.92
N LEU A 8 5.88 -3.69 0.81
CA LEU A 8 4.84 -3.92 1.83
C LEU A 8 4.07 -5.20 1.51
N GLN A 9 4.19 -6.20 2.38
CA GLN A 9 3.61 -7.54 2.18
C GLN A 9 2.66 -7.91 3.30
N ASN A 10 1.58 -8.59 2.94
CA ASN A 10 0.65 -9.19 3.89
C ASN A 10 1.09 -10.62 4.24
N ASP A 11 0.77 -11.08 5.44
CA ASP A 11 1.07 -12.43 5.91
C ASP A 11 0.35 -13.54 5.12
N LEU A 12 -0.85 -13.27 4.61
CA LEU A 12 -1.64 -14.22 3.81
C LEU A 12 -1.15 -14.34 2.35
N LEU A 13 -0.49 -13.32 1.79
CA LEU A 13 -0.01 -13.32 0.40
C LEU A 13 1.40 -12.70 0.28
N LYS A 14 2.41 -13.44 0.74
CA LYS A 14 3.81 -13.00 0.76
C LYS A 14 4.46 -12.82 -0.62
N SER A 15 3.87 -13.41 -1.66
CA SER A 15 4.35 -13.31 -3.04
C SER A 15 3.94 -12.02 -3.74
N HIS A 16 3.09 -11.19 -3.11
CA HIS A 16 2.61 -9.94 -3.67
C HIS A 16 2.88 -8.78 -2.71
N CYS A 17 3.09 -7.62 -3.30
CA CYS A 17 3.32 -6.39 -2.58
C CYS A 17 2.24 -5.38 -2.98
N VAL A 18 1.97 -4.42 -2.11
CA VAL A 18 1.11 -3.29 -2.47
C VAL A 18 1.77 -2.47 -3.56
N ASP A 19 1.02 -2.14 -4.61
CA ASP A 19 1.44 -1.32 -5.74
C ASP A 19 0.35 -0.27 -6.08
N GLN A 20 0.76 0.82 -6.71
CA GLN A 20 -0.14 1.91 -7.06
C GLN A 20 -1.13 1.57 -8.19
N GLY A 21 -0.84 0.51 -8.97
CA GLY A 21 -1.61 0.12 -10.14
C GLY A 21 -1.36 0.99 -11.38
N PRO A 22 -2.08 0.73 -12.48
CA PRO A 22 -1.95 1.49 -13.71
C PRO A 22 -2.45 2.94 -13.56
N VAL A 23 -1.84 3.85 -14.31
CA VAL A 23 -2.27 5.25 -14.46
C VAL A 23 -2.71 5.46 -15.92
N PRO A 24 -3.91 6.02 -16.20
CA PRO A 24 -4.85 6.64 -15.26
C PRO A 24 -5.63 5.61 -14.42
N GLY A 25 -5.74 5.89 -13.11
CA GLY A 25 -6.39 5.02 -12.14
C GLY A 25 -5.99 5.39 -10.71
N ASN A 26 -6.83 5.09 -9.72
CA ASN A 26 -6.60 5.45 -8.32
C ASN A 26 -6.87 4.32 -7.33
N ILE A 27 -7.03 3.09 -7.81
CA ILE A 27 -7.25 1.92 -6.96
C ILE A 27 -5.91 1.21 -6.79
N PRO A 28 -5.35 1.12 -5.57
CA PRO A 28 -4.12 0.38 -5.35
C PRO A 28 -4.36 -1.12 -5.53
N ILE A 29 -3.34 -1.85 -5.96
CA ILE A 29 -3.41 -3.28 -6.28
C ILE A 29 -2.37 -4.08 -5.51
N LEU A 30 -2.49 -5.41 -5.58
CA LEU A 30 -1.44 -6.35 -5.17
C LEU A 30 -0.73 -6.82 -6.45
N HIS A 31 0.58 -6.64 -6.51
CA HIS A 31 1.38 -7.04 -7.68
C HIS A 31 2.62 -7.82 -7.24
N GLY A 32 3.07 -8.78 -8.06
CA GLY A 32 4.24 -9.62 -7.76
C GLY A 32 5.57 -8.87 -7.72
N TYR A 33 5.62 -7.68 -8.33
CA TYR A 33 6.75 -6.76 -8.31
C TYR A 33 6.23 -5.36 -7.99
N GLY A 34 6.10 -5.02 -6.70
CA GLY A 34 5.57 -3.74 -6.24
C GLY A 34 6.46 -3.13 -5.16
N GLU A 35 6.60 -1.81 -5.17
CA GLU A 35 7.45 -1.07 -4.24
C GLU A 35 6.64 -0.01 -3.50
N ILE A 36 6.91 0.14 -2.20
CA ILE A 36 6.37 1.20 -1.36
C ILE A 36 7.52 2.00 -0.75
N ILE A 37 7.53 3.31 -0.99
CA ILE A 37 8.38 4.24 -0.24
C ILE A 37 7.55 4.75 0.94
N ILE A 38 7.93 4.44 2.18
CA ILE A 38 7.17 4.90 3.36
C ILE A 38 7.26 6.43 3.43
N GLY A 39 6.13 7.11 3.19
CA GLY A 39 6.04 8.57 3.03
C GLY A 39 5.13 9.00 1.88
N GLY A 40 4.87 8.09 0.93
CA GLY A 40 3.94 8.22 -0.19
C GLY A 40 4.02 6.95 -1.05
N ILE A 41 2.91 6.45 -1.61
CA ILE A 41 3.00 5.27 -2.50
C ILE A 41 3.55 5.74 -3.85
N ALA A 42 4.87 5.83 -3.94
CA ALA A 42 5.59 6.11 -5.16
C ALA A 42 6.04 4.78 -5.78
N SER A 43 5.65 4.50 -7.04
CA SER A 43 6.20 3.39 -7.81
C SER A 43 7.22 3.88 -8.84
N HIS A 44 8.11 2.98 -9.27
CA HIS A 44 9.25 3.21 -10.19
C HIS A 44 8.93 4.05 -11.43
N ASN A 45 7.67 4.10 -11.84
CA ASN A 45 7.30 4.67 -13.13
C ASN A 45 6.82 6.12 -13.05
N TYR A 46 6.41 6.66 -11.88
CA TYR A 46 5.74 7.97 -11.82
C TYR A 46 6.01 8.76 -10.53
N ASN A 47 6.41 10.02 -10.70
CA ASN A 47 6.88 10.95 -9.67
C ASN A 47 5.74 11.72 -8.96
N SER A 48 4.59 11.09 -8.74
CA SER A 48 3.43 11.73 -8.09
C SER A 48 3.24 11.19 -6.67
N ASP A 49 3.34 12.06 -5.67
CA ASP A 49 3.10 11.73 -4.26
C ASP A 49 1.60 11.48 -4.01
N ARG A 50 1.16 10.24 -4.22
CA ARG A 50 -0.19 9.78 -3.90
C ARG A 50 -0.22 9.07 -2.54
N CYS A 51 -1.24 9.39 -1.77
CA CYS A 51 -1.49 8.87 -0.44
C CYS A 51 -2.61 7.82 -0.49
N LEU A 52 -2.43 6.73 0.27
CA LEU A 52 -3.48 5.76 0.53
C LEU A 52 -4.53 6.37 1.45
N VAL A 53 -5.79 6.35 1.01
CA VAL A 53 -6.90 6.95 1.71
C VAL A 53 -7.92 5.88 2.08
N ASP A 54 -8.39 5.95 3.32
CA ASP A 54 -9.64 5.34 3.73
C ASP A 54 -10.80 6.32 3.40
N PRO A 55 -11.77 5.95 2.55
CA PRO A 55 -12.92 6.80 2.20
C PRO A 55 -13.99 6.93 3.31
N GLY A 56 -13.80 6.31 4.48
CA GLY A 56 -14.70 6.34 5.64
C GLY A 56 -15.88 5.37 5.54
N SER A 57 -16.24 4.92 4.34
CA SER A 57 -17.31 3.95 4.07
C SER A 57 -16.94 3.00 2.93
N GLY A 58 -17.65 1.87 2.81
CA GLY A 58 -17.28 0.83 1.86
C GLY A 58 -15.94 0.15 2.20
N SER A 59 -15.48 -0.74 1.32
CA SER A 59 -14.31 -1.59 1.59
C SER A 59 -13.11 -1.31 0.70
N SER A 60 -13.19 -0.38 -0.26
CA SER A 60 -12.12 -0.16 -1.23
C SER A 60 -11.25 1.02 -0.82
N PRO A 61 -9.93 0.84 -0.64
CA PRO A 61 -9.01 1.96 -0.49
C PRO A 61 -8.85 2.71 -1.82
N THR A 62 -8.41 3.96 -1.74
CA THR A 62 -8.10 4.79 -2.91
C THR A 62 -6.75 5.50 -2.76
N LEU A 63 -6.19 5.95 -3.88
CA LEU A 63 -5.03 6.80 -3.95
C LEU A 63 -5.46 8.22 -4.30
N GLN A 64 -5.01 9.19 -3.52
CA GLN A 64 -5.29 10.61 -3.75
C GLN A 64 -4.00 11.41 -3.64
N ASP A 65 -3.85 12.47 -4.43
CA ASP A 65 -2.74 13.41 -4.25
C ASP A 65 -2.66 13.86 -2.78
N CYS A 66 -1.50 13.66 -2.14
CA CYS A 66 -1.35 13.88 -0.71
C CYS A 66 -1.74 15.32 -0.27
N PRO A 67 -1.39 16.40 -1.00
CA PRO A 67 -1.85 17.74 -0.65
C PRO A 67 -3.37 17.88 -0.67
N LEU A 68 -4.03 17.30 -1.67
CA LEU A 68 -5.49 17.36 -1.80
C LEU A 68 -6.17 16.49 -0.74
N ALA A 69 -5.61 15.31 -0.43
CA ALA A 69 -6.08 14.47 0.66
C ALA A 69 -6.01 15.20 2.01
N LYS A 70 -4.94 15.96 2.24
CA LYS A 70 -4.78 16.80 3.43
C LYS A 70 -5.81 17.94 3.46
N THR A 71 -5.95 18.69 2.37
CA THR A 71 -6.91 19.81 2.27
C THR A 71 -8.35 19.36 2.47
N ASN A 72 -8.69 18.17 1.95
CA ASN A 72 -10.03 17.60 2.08
C ASN A 72 -10.20 16.75 3.35
N GLU A 73 -9.23 16.76 4.26
CA GLU A 73 -9.26 16.02 5.53
C GLU A 73 -9.58 14.52 5.37
N LEU A 74 -9.12 13.94 4.27
CA LEU A 74 -9.30 12.52 4.00
C LEU A 74 -8.49 11.68 4.99
N HIS A 75 -8.97 10.47 5.27
CA HIS A 75 -8.37 9.58 6.26
C HIS A 75 -7.10 8.91 5.71
N MET A 76 -6.05 9.69 5.49
CA MET A 76 -4.78 9.27 4.87
C MET A 76 -3.70 8.82 5.87
N HIS A 77 -3.98 8.88 7.17
CA HIS A 77 -3.01 8.52 8.21
C HIS A 77 -3.24 7.11 8.73
N TRP A 78 -2.16 6.33 8.73
CA TRP A 78 -2.15 4.93 9.10
C TRP A 78 -1.08 4.68 10.16
N ASP A 79 -1.45 3.98 11.23
CA ASP A 79 -0.51 3.43 12.19
C ASP A 79 0.01 2.09 11.67
N PHE A 80 1.34 1.98 11.56
CA PHE A 80 2.03 0.79 11.11
C PHE A 80 3.13 0.40 12.10
N LYS A 81 3.24 -0.91 12.35
CA LYS A 81 4.33 -1.57 13.05
C LYS A 81 4.60 -2.90 12.34
N GLN A 82 5.87 -3.29 12.26
CA GLN A 82 6.25 -4.57 11.64
C GLN A 82 5.49 -5.74 12.27
N GLU A 83 5.04 -6.67 11.42
CA GLU A 83 4.30 -7.88 11.81
C GLU A 83 2.98 -7.60 12.57
N LEU A 84 2.41 -6.41 12.40
CA LEU A 84 1.11 -6.03 12.98
C LEU A 84 0.18 -5.48 11.90
N ALA A 85 -1.07 -5.25 12.29
CA ALA A 85 -2.06 -4.65 11.42
C ALA A 85 -1.69 -3.20 11.03
N ILE A 86 -2.10 -2.79 9.83
CA ILE A 86 -2.09 -1.40 9.41
C ILE A 86 -3.46 -0.81 9.72
N ILE A 87 -3.51 0.12 10.67
CA ILE A 87 -4.77 0.67 11.20
C ILE A 87 -4.91 2.13 10.79
N ASN A 88 -6.05 2.50 10.23
CA ASN A 88 -6.34 3.89 9.94
C ASN A 88 -6.63 4.65 11.26
N LYS A 89 -5.95 5.77 11.48
CA LYS A 89 -6.03 6.51 12.74
C LYS A 89 -7.37 7.20 12.99
N ALA A 90 -8.10 7.52 11.92
CA ALA A 90 -9.36 8.24 12.00
C ALA A 90 -10.55 7.26 12.11
N THR A 91 -10.52 6.17 11.33
CA THR A 91 -11.66 5.24 11.23
C THR A 91 -11.50 3.99 12.11
N ASN A 92 -10.31 3.73 12.66
CA ASN A 92 -9.94 2.50 13.36
C ASN A 92 -10.18 1.21 12.55
N ARG A 93 -10.21 1.32 11.22
CA ARG A 93 -10.32 0.19 10.30
C ARG A 93 -8.94 -0.27 9.84
N CYS A 94 -8.82 -1.54 9.49
CA CYS A 94 -7.58 -2.12 9.02
C CYS A 94 -7.51 -2.15 7.49
N LEU A 95 -6.33 -1.88 6.95
CA LEU A 95 -5.97 -2.26 5.59
C LEU A 95 -5.69 -3.76 5.59
N GLU A 96 -6.41 -4.52 4.78
CA GLU A 96 -6.33 -5.98 4.71
C GLU A 96 -6.42 -6.45 3.26
N ILE A 97 -6.25 -7.76 3.05
CA ILE A 97 -6.53 -8.38 1.75
C ILE A 97 -7.68 -9.38 1.86
N ALA A 98 -8.46 -9.48 0.80
CA ALA A 98 -9.50 -10.50 0.68
C ALA A 98 -9.61 -10.97 -0.76
N GLN A 99 -10.06 -12.21 -0.96
CA GLN A 99 -10.36 -12.72 -2.29
C GLN A 99 -11.61 -12.04 -2.85
N GLY A 100 -11.50 -11.50 -4.07
CA GLY A 100 -12.63 -11.03 -4.85
C GLY A 100 -13.40 -12.18 -5.49
N ALA A 101 -14.50 -11.85 -6.18
CA ALA A 101 -15.35 -12.81 -6.89
C ALA A 101 -14.61 -13.60 -8.00
N ASN A 102 -13.48 -13.07 -8.47
CA ASN A 102 -12.61 -13.68 -9.47
C ASN A 102 -11.45 -14.49 -8.84
N PHE A 103 -11.51 -14.78 -7.53
CA PHE A 103 -10.49 -15.48 -6.74
C PHE A 103 -9.15 -14.76 -6.55
N TYR A 104 -8.97 -13.59 -7.16
CA TYR A 104 -7.78 -12.77 -6.93
C TYR A 104 -7.91 -11.98 -5.63
N TYR A 105 -6.82 -11.92 -4.86
CA TYR A 105 -6.75 -11.05 -3.70
C TYR A 105 -6.74 -9.58 -4.14
N LYS A 106 -7.44 -8.76 -3.37
CA LYS A 106 -7.44 -7.30 -3.49
C LYS A 106 -7.26 -6.67 -2.13
N LEU A 107 -6.75 -5.44 -2.13
CA LEU A 107 -6.74 -4.60 -0.94
C LEU A 107 -8.17 -4.23 -0.56
N ILE A 108 -8.45 -4.30 0.73
CA ILE A 108 -9.71 -3.90 1.32
C ILE A 108 -9.47 -3.12 2.61
N ILE A 109 -10.50 -2.40 3.04
CA ILE A 109 -10.59 -1.75 4.34
C ILE A 109 -11.78 -2.35 5.07
N GLN A 110 -11.56 -2.87 6.26
CA GLN A 110 -12.60 -3.47 7.08
C GLN A 110 -12.29 -3.38 8.57
N GLN A 111 -13.19 -3.90 9.41
CA GLN A 111 -12.85 -4.15 10.81
C GLN A 111 -11.73 -5.18 10.88
N CYS A 112 -10.76 -4.93 11.76
CA CYS A 112 -9.55 -5.73 11.85
C CYS A 112 -9.87 -7.20 12.14
N SER A 113 -9.43 -8.08 11.25
CA SER A 113 -9.59 -9.54 11.36
C SER A 113 -8.34 -10.25 11.86
N GLY A 114 -7.24 -9.50 12.03
CA GLY A 114 -5.97 -10.00 12.57
C GLY A 114 -4.86 -10.19 11.53
N GLN A 115 -5.06 -9.72 10.30
CA GLN A 115 -4.00 -9.76 9.29
C GLN A 115 -2.84 -8.84 9.67
N SER A 116 -1.62 -9.22 9.27
CA SER A 116 -0.42 -8.46 9.58
C SER A 116 0.36 -8.09 8.33
N TRP A 117 1.10 -7.01 8.45
CA TRP A 117 1.90 -6.46 7.37
C TRP A 117 3.35 -6.32 7.80
N ARG A 118 4.24 -6.50 6.84
CA ARG A 118 5.66 -6.24 7.03
C ARG A 118 6.26 -5.54 5.84
N ILE A 119 7.30 -4.76 6.11
CA ILE A 119 8.10 -4.11 5.08
C ILE A 119 9.41 -4.85 4.96
N GLU A 120 9.57 -5.49 3.81
CA GLU A 120 10.80 -6.20 3.42
C GLU A 120 11.71 -5.25 2.66
N HIS A 121 13.00 -5.26 2.99
CA HIS A 121 14.00 -4.44 2.31
C HIS A 121 14.69 -5.27 1.23
N HIS A 122 14.52 -4.89 -0.04
CA HIS A 122 15.24 -5.53 -1.13
C HIS A 122 16.46 -4.69 -1.52
N LYS A 123 17.64 -5.30 -1.44
CA LYS A 123 18.91 -4.69 -1.81
C LYS A 123 19.17 -5.01 -3.28
N PHE A 124 19.02 -4.02 -4.17
CA PHE A 124 19.56 -4.16 -5.51
C PHE A 124 21.09 -4.13 -5.41
N LEU A 125 21.73 -5.26 -5.72
CA LEU A 125 23.10 -5.23 -6.19
C LEU A 125 23.02 -4.53 -7.55
N VAL A 126 23.51 -3.29 -7.64
CA VAL A 126 23.88 -2.73 -8.93
C VAL A 126 24.98 -3.64 -9.45
N GLN A 127 24.63 -4.66 -10.24
CA GLN A 127 25.58 -5.25 -11.15
C GLN A 127 25.88 -4.13 -12.14
N SER A 128 27.02 -3.48 -11.89
CA SER A 128 27.72 -2.69 -12.89
C SER A 128 27.74 -3.51 -14.18
N LEU A 129 26.93 -3.11 -15.15
CA LEU A 129 27.09 -3.52 -16.53
C LEU A 129 28.50 -3.07 -16.93
N THR A 130 29.44 -4.02 -16.96
CA THR A 130 30.71 -3.88 -17.69
C THR A 130 30.42 -3.93 -19.17
#